data_AF-A0A1Y3BLD5-F1
#
_entry.id   AF-A0A1Y3BLD5-F1
#
_cell.length_a   1.000
_cell.length_b   1.000
_cell.length_c   1.000
_cell.angle_alpha   90.00
_cell.angle_beta   90.00
_cell.angle_gamma   90.00
#
_symmetry.space_group_name_H-M   'P 1'
#
loop_
_entity.id
_entity.type
_entity.pdbx_description
1 polymer ?
#
loop_
_entity_poly.entity_id
_entity_poly.type
_entity_poly.pdbx_seq_one_letter_code
_entity_poly.pdbx_strand_id
1 'polypeptide(L)'
;MSSRFLRNILNNPKLPSRDIPQHVRDRATGTLNSQQKPTFVWQYRKIQIRKRFATFGKSSGLKPGICWPSKDELNYMKQFDATFEKSIESMRENLLQTQKAEQEKRNKREKQIVANLKKLPKMKEEFWKNYHNLYSEIEEEKSKKAKLIQDVREYLGYDIEPNDPRFEEALAKKDEEAKVAMRAARKLEKQRQHMEMLQALVSEALEKEKSTAKQTDGKKDDNSDSTTSTSQ
;
A
#
# COMPACT_ATOMS: atom_id res chain seq x y z
N MET A 1 89.82 -29.14 19.62
CA MET A 1 88.84 -28.55 20.56
C MET A 1 88.77 -29.42 21.82
N SER A 2 89.10 -28.87 22.99
CA SER A 2 89.32 -29.65 24.22
C SER A 2 88.05 -30.34 24.74
N SER A 3 88.14 -31.63 25.11
CA SER A 3 87.02 -32.47 25.58
C SER A 3 86.36 -31.98 26.89
N ARG A 4 86.96 -31.01 27.58
CA ARG A 4 86.35 -30.33 28.74
C ARG A 4 85.35 -29.25 28.31
N PHE A 5 85.58 -28.61 27.16
CA PHE A 5 84.71 -27.56 26.65
C PHE A 5 83.39 -28.14 26.11
N LEU A 6 83.46 -29.28 25.41
CA LEU A 6 82.28 -30.00 24.92
C LEU A 6 81.48 -30.66 26.06
N ARG A 7 82.13 -31.14 27.12
CA ARG A 7 81.45 -31.68 28.31
C ARG A 7 80.69 -30.62 29.11
N ASN A 8 81.20 -29.39 29.16
CA ASN A 8 80.54 -28.30 29.88
C ASN A 8 79.29 -27.78 29.15
N ILE A 9 79.20 -27.99 27.84
CA ILE A 9 78.04 -27.61 27.01
C ILE A 9 76.95 -28.68 27.05
N LEU A 10 77.33 -29.97 27.07
CA LEU A 10 76.38 -31.09 27.13
C LEU A 10 75.75 -31.29 28.52
N ASN A 11 76.45 -30.94 29.60
CA ASN A 11 75.94 -31.13 30.97
C ASN A 11 75.26 -29.90 31.59
N ASN A 12 75.31 -28.73 30.94
CA ASN A 12 74.63 -27.52 31.40
C ASN A 12 73.90 -26.86 30.22
N PRO A 13 72.62 -27.17 29.98
CA PRO A 13 71.84 -26.44 28.99
C PRO A 13 71.63 -25.02 29.52
N LYS A 14 72.47 -24.08 29.08
CA LYS A 14 72.27 -22.65 29.31
C LYS A 14 71.04 -22.22 28.51
N LEU A 15 69.88 -22.29 29.15
CA LEU A 15 68.70 -21.57 28.68
C LEU A 15 68.95 -20.07 28.84
N PRO A 16 68.52 -19.24 27.86
CA PRO A 16 68.73 -17.80 27.90
C PRO A 16 68.09 -17.21 29.17
N SER A 17 68.86 -16.38 29.87
CA SER A 17 68.48 -15.71 31.10
C SER A 17 67.34 -14.70 30.87
N ARG A 18 66.13 -15.16 31.14
CA ARG A 18 65.11 -14.38 31.86
C ARG A 18 64.63 -15.31 32.96
N ASP A 19 64.97 -14.97 34.20
CA ASP A 19 64.90 -15.84 35.37
C ASP A 19 63.66 -16.72 35.39
N ILE A 20 63.83 -17.97 34.96
CA ILE A 20 62.80 -18.98 35.07
C ILE A 20 62.60 -19.19 36.58
N PRO A 21 61.41 -18.86 37.13
CA PRO A 21 61.16 -19.00 38.55
C PRO A 21 61.49 -20.42 39.02
N GLN A 22 62.08 -20.57 40.21
CA GLN A 22 62.50 -21.88 40.75
C GLN A 22 61.40 -22.94 40.60
N HIS A 23 60.13 -22.60 40.84
CA HIS A 23 58.98 -23.49 40.69
C HIS A 23 58.77 -24.10 39.29
N VAL A 24 59.27 -23.47 38.23
CA VAL A 24 59.22 -24.00 36.84
C VAL A 24 60.38 -24.98 36.59
N ARG A 25 61.55 -24.72 37.19
CA ARG A 25 62.68 -25.67 37.19
C ARG A 25 62.36 -26.92 37.99
N ASP A 26 61.78 -26.76 39.17
CA ASP A 26 61.43 -27.85 40.08
C ASP A 26 60.37 -28.80 39.49
N ARG A 27 59.54 -28.28 38.57
CA ARG A 27 58.57 -29.09 37.80
C ARG A 27 59.23 -29.95 36.72
N ALA A 28 60.34 -29.49 36.14
CA ALA A 28 61.08 -30.20 35.10
C ALA A 28 62.01 -31.29 35.67
N THR A 29 62.48 -31.13 36.91
CA THR A 29 63.43 -32.06 37.55
C THR A 29 62.78 -33.11 38.43
N GLY A 30 61.46 -33.07 38.64
CA GLY A 30 60.72 -34.08 39.42
C GLY A 30 61.01 -34.08 40.93
N THR A 31 61.83 -33.15 41.42
CA THR A 31 62.15 -32.96 42.84
C THR A 31 61.09 -32.07 43.49
N LEU A 32 59.92 -32.62 43.78
CA LEU A 32 58.89 -31.90 44.53
C LEU A 32 59.28 -31.82 46.01
N ASN A 33 59.98 -30.76 46.41
CA ASN A 33 59.84 -30.25 47.77
C ASN A 33 58.39 -29.76 47.90
N SER A 34 57.55 -30.60 48.51
CA SER A 34 56.18 -30.24 48.89
C SER A 34 56.24 -28.92 49.66
N GLN A 35 55.35 -27.96 49.34
CA GLN A 35 55.15 -26.66 50.01
C GLN A 35 55.84 -25.43 49.38
N GLN A 36 55.86 -25.26 48.05
CA GLN A 36 56.03 -23.90 47.49
C GLN A 36 54.69 -23.12 47.52
N LYS A 37 54.68 -22.04 48.30
CA LYS A 37 53.54 -21.10 48.41
C LYS A 37 53.39 -20.33 47.09
N PRO A 38 52.17 -20.16 46.55
CA PRO A 38 51.96 -19.37 45.34
C PRO A 38 52.46 -17.94 45.52
N THR A 39 53.14 -17.38 44.53
CA THR A 39 53.73 -16.03 44.60
C THR A 39 52.78 -14.95 44.09
N PHE A 40 51.90 -15.27 43.15
CA PHE A 40 51.01 -14.29 42.51
C PHE A 40 49.56 -14.43 42.97
N VAL A 41 48.86 -13.30 43.14
CA VAL A 41 47.46 -13.23 43.60
C VAL A 41 46.52 -14.08 42.73
N TRP A 42 46.73 -14.10 41.41
CA TRP A 42 45.87 -14.87 40.50
C TRP A 42 45.98 -16.39 40.71
N GLN A 43 47.09 -16.90 41.24
CA GLN A 43 47.28 -18.32 41.55
C GLN A 43 46.41 -18.78 42.73
N TYR A 44 45.97 -17.84 43.57
CA TYR A 44 45.04 -18.08 44.66
C TYR A 44 43.56 -18.07 44.21
N ARG A 45 43.28 -17.72 42.94
CA ARG A 45 41.90 -17.78 42.43
C ARG A 45 41.41 -19.24 42.44
N LYS A 46 40.14 -19.44 42.81
CA LYS A 46 39.50 -20.77 42.86
C LYS A 46 39.72 -21.60 41.59
N ILE A 47 39.69 -20.96 40.43
CA ILE A 47 39.92 -21.63 39.13
C ILE A 47 41.32 -22.26 39.02
N GLN A 48 42.36 -21.60 39.53
CA GLN A 48 43.73 -22.12 39.49
C GLN A 48 43.94 -23.24 40.52
N ILE A 49 43.31 -23.10 41.68
CA ILE A 49 43.32 -24.14 42.73
C ILE A 49 42.62 -25.41 42.21
N ARG A 50 41.47 -25.29 41.56
CA ARG A 50 40.75 -26.40 40.92
C ARG A 50 41.61 -27.06 39.82
N LYS A 51 42.28 -26.27 38.98
CA LYS A 51 43.21 -26.78 37.96
C LYS A 51 44.35 -27.59 38.58
N ARG A 52 44.95 -27.12 39.67
CA ARG A 52 46.02 -27.84 40.37
C ARG A 52 45.53 -29.16 40.97
N PHE A 53 44.31 -29.19 41.50
CA PHE A 53 43.68 -30.43 41.96
C PHE A 53 43.41 -31.39 40.79
N ALA A 54 42.97 -30.89 39.63
CA ALA A 54 42.77 -31.72 38.45
C ALA A 54 44.08 -32.35 37.92
N THR A 55 45.21 -31.63 37.98
CA THR A 55 46.50 -32.13 37.47
C THR A 55 47.20 -33.09 38.42
N PHE A 56 47.14 -32.84 39.74
CA PHE A 56 47.90 -33.60 40.74
C PHE A 56 47.00 -34.49 41.63
N GLY A 57 45.68 -34.36 41.53
CA GLY A 57 44.73 -35.09 42.36
C GLY A 57 44.95 -34.87 43.85
N LYS A 58 44.79 -35.94 44.64
CA LYS A 58 44.96 -35.93 46.10
C LYS A 58 46.40 -35.60 46.54
N SER A 59 47.40 -35.84 45.69
CA SER A 59 48.81 -35.52 46.00
C SER A 59 49.05 -34.01 46.17
N SER A 60 48.14 -33.16 45.67
CA SER A 60 48.18 -31.71 45.86
C SER A 60 47.89 -31.26 47.30
N GLY A 61 47.35 -32.14 48.16
CA GLY A 61 46.94 -31.79 49.53
C GLY A 61 45.68 -30.91 49.62
N LEU A 62 45.02 -30.62 48.50
CA LEU A 62 43.79 -29.83 48.46
C LEU A 62 42.56 -30.69 48.76
N LYS A 63 41.57 -30.12 49.44
CA LYS A 63 40.28 -30.79 49.70
C LYS A 63 39.46 -30.84 48.40
N PRO A 64 38.86 -31.99 48.01
CA PRO A 64 38.08 -32.13 46.78
C PRO A 64 36.83 -31.24 46.75
N GLY A 65 36.31 -30.84 47.93
CA GLY A 65 35.15 -29.94 48.03
C GLY A 65 35.36 -28.58 47.35
N ILE A 66 36.60 -28.16 47.08
CA ILE A 66 36.89 -26.92 46.35
C ILE A 66 36.38 -26.93 44.90
N CYS A 67 36.17 -28.12 44.33
CA CYS A 67 35.67 -28.29 42.96
C CYS A 67 34.19 -27.95 42.82
N TRP A 68 33.43 -28.05 43.91
CA TRP A 68 32.02 -27.70 43.93
C TRP A 68 31.84 -26.20 44.22
N PRO A 69 30.74 -25.58 43.74
CA PRO A 69 30.41 -24.21 44.07
C PRO A 69 30.09 -24.08 45.57
N SER A 70 30.32 -22.89 46.12
CA SER A 70 29.80 -22.55 47.45
C SER A 70 28.28 -22.47 47.43
N LYS A 71 27.63 -22.51 48.60
CA LYS A 71 26.18 -22.33 48.72
C LYS A 71 25.71 -21.02 48.09
N ASP A 72 26.47 -19.94 48.27
CA ASP A 72 26.15 -18.62 47.70
C ASP A 72 26.29 -18.61 46.17
N GLU A 73 27.34 -19.24 45.64
CA GLU A 73 27.57 -19.39 44.20
C GLU A 73 26.45 -20.23 43.56
N LEU A 74 26.03 -21.30 44.24
CA LEU A 74 24.93 -22.16 43.78
C LEU A 74 23.60 -21.40 43.76
N ASN A 75 23.33 -20.58 44.78
CA ASN A 75 22.12 -19.74 44.82
C ASN A 75 22.14 -18.69 43.70
N TYR A 76 23.30 -18.07 43.45
CA TYR A 76 23.46 -17.14 42.34
C TYR A 76 23.23 -17.82 40.98
N MET A 77 23.79 -19.01 40.76
CA MET A 77 23.57 -19.79 39.53
C MET A 77 22.09 -20.11 39.36
N LYS A 78 21.39 -20.57 40.39
CA LYS A 78 19.94 -20.84 40.33
C LYS A 78 19.12 -19.60 39.99
N GLN A 79 19.48 -18.44 40.57
CA GLN A 79 18.79 -17.18 40.29
C GLN A 79 19.06 -16.72 38.85
N PHE A 80 20.29 -16.87 38.38
CA PHE A 80 20.68 -16.58 37.01
C PHE A 80 19.89 -17.45 36.03
N ASP A 81 19.91 -18.78 36.22
CA ASP A 81 19.19 -19.74 35.38
C ASP A 81 17.69 -19.42 35.38
N ALA A 82 17.08 -19.18 36.55
CA ALA A 82 15.66 -18.82 36.63
C ALA A 82 15.29 -17.50 35.91
N THR A 83 16.23 -16.56 35.82
CA THR A 83 16.01 -15.25 35.20
C THR A 83 16.20 -15.30 33.68
N PHE A 84 17.24 -16.00 33.21
CA PHE A 84 17.67 -15.97 31.81
C PHE A 84 17.23 -17.22 31.03
N GLU A 85 17.23 -18.38 31.69
CA GLU A 85 16.89 -19.66 31.09
C GLU A 85 15.42 -20.01 31.39
N LYS A 86 14.58 -19.87 30.37
CA LYS A 86 13.16 -20.20 30.48
C LYS A 86 12.95 -21.72 30.49
N SER A 87 11.91 -22.17 31.18
CA SER A 87 11.46 -23.56 31.10
C SER A 87 11.04 -23.94 29.68
N ILE A 88 11.32 -25.19 29.28
CA ILE A 88 10.96 -25.74 27.96
C ILE A 88 9.46 -25.62 27.70
N GLU A 89 8.63 -25.81 28.73
CA GLU A 89 7.17 -25.68 28.63
C GLU A 89 6.76 -24.27 28.21
N SER A 90 7.33 -23.26 28.88
CA SER A 90 7.07 -21.85 28.54
C SER A 90 7.54 -21.52 27.12
N MET A 91 8.64 -22.12 26.66
CA MET A 91 9.11 -21.93 25.28
C MET A 91 8.12 -22.53 24.27
N ARG A 92 7.61 -23.74 24.55
CA ARG A 92 6.59 -24.40 23.74
C ARG A 92 5.31 -23.57 23.65
N GLU A 93 4.84 -23.04 24.77
CA GLU A 93 3.65 -22.18 24.81
C GLU A 93 3.84 -20.91 23.98
N ASN A 94 4.99 -20.25 24.13
CA ASN A 94 5.34 -19.08 23.33
C ASN A 94 5.35 -19.40 21.83
N LEU A 95 5.93 -20.54 21.42
CA LEU A 95 5.92 -20.96 20.02
C LEU A 95 4.51 -21.26 19.49
N LEU A 96 3.65 -21.88 20.30
CA LEU A 96 2.27 -22.11 19.92
C LEU A 96 1.49 -20.80 19.78
N GLN A 97 1.73 -19.83 20.66
CA GLN A 97 1.11 -18.50 20.58
C GLN A 97 1.58 -17.72 19.35
N THR A 98 2.88 -17.74 19.03
CA THR A 98 3.40 -17.06 17.84
C THR A 98 2.84 -17.69 16.57
N GLN A 99 2.81 -19.02 16.48
CA GLN A 99 2.22 -19.73 15.34
C GLN A 99 0.73 -19.39 15.15
N LYS A 100 -0.06 -19.37 16.23
CA LYS A 100 -1.47 -18.96 16.16
C LYS A 100 -1.63 -17.53 15.69
N ALA A 101 -0.84 -16.59 16.23
CA ALA A 101 -0.89 -15.19 15.83
C ALA A 101 -0.50 -14.99 14.35
N GLU A 102 0.50 -15.73 13.86
CA GLU A 102 0.88 -15.72 12.45
C GLU A 102 -0.21 -16.30 11.55
N GLN A 103 -0.81 -17.43 11.92
CA GLN A 103 -1.92 -18.03 11.19
C GLN A 103 -3.12 -17.08 11.14
N GLU A 104 -3.47 -16.42 12.24
CA GLU A 104 -4.54 -15.42 12.25
C GLU A 104 -4.23 -14.23 11.34
N LYS A 105 -2.99 -13.74 11.33
CA LYS A 105 -2.57 -12.67 10.42
C LYS A 105 -2.68 -13.09 8.96
N ARG A 106 -2.24 -14.31 8.61
CA ARG A 106 -2.38 -14.88 7.25
C ARG A 106 -3.85 -14.99 6.86
N ASN A 107 -4.68 -15.57 7.73
CA ASN A 107 -6.12 -15.73 7.49
C ASN A 107 -6.83 -14.37 7.30
N LYS A 108 -6.48 -13.35 8.10
CA LYS A 108 -7.03 -12.00 7.94
C LYS A 108 -6.64 -11.39 6.59
N ARG A 109 -5.37 -11.53 6.19
CA ARG A 109 -4.88 -11.06 4.90
C ARG A 109 -5.58 -11.76 3.73
N GLU A 110 -5.72 -13.09 3.79
CA GLU A 110 -6.40 -13.87 2.77
C GLU A 110 -7.88 -13.45 2.64
N LYS A 111 -8.59 -13.27 3.76
CA LYS A 111 -9.97 -12.77 3.77
C LYS A 111 -10.08 -11.39 3.11
N GLN A 112 -9.15 -10.49 3.39
CA GLN A 112 -9.11 -9.16 2.76
C GLN A 112 -8.86 -9.25 1.25
N ILE A 113 -7.90 -10.08 0.82
CA ILE A 113 -7.60 -10.30 -0.60
C ILE A 113 -8.84 -10.86 -1.30
N VAL A 114 -9.50 -11.87 -0.74
CA VAL A 114 -10.72 -12.46 -1.32
C VAL A 114 -11.84 -11.41 -1.41
N ALA A 115 -12.02 -10.57 -0.38
CA ALA A 115 -13.01 -9.49 -0.42
C ALA A 115 -12.70 -8.46 -1.52
N ASN A 116 -11.43 -8.12 -1.74
CA ASN A 116 -11.02 -7.20 -2.79
C ASN A 116 -11.14 -7.82 -4.18
N LEU A 117 -10.79 -9.09 -4.34
CA LEU A 117 -10.97 -9.83 -5.59
C LEU A 117 -12.45 -9.91 -6.00
N LYS A 118 -13.37 -10.05 -5.04
CA LYS A 118 -14.82 -9.99 -5.31
C LYS A 118 -15.28 -8.61 -5.81
N LYS A 119 -14.62 -7.53 -5.40
CA LYS A 119 -14.94 -6.15 -5.84
C LYS A 119 -14.27 -5.79 -7.17
N LEU A 120 -13.17 -6.45 -7.50
CA LEU A 120 -12.36 -6.21 -8.70
C LEU A 120 -13.15 -6.20 -10.03
N PRO A 121 -14.07 -7.13 -10.33
CA PRO A 121 -14.78 -7.12 -11.62
C PRO A 121 -15.59 -5.84 -11.83
N LYS A 122 -16.31 -5.38 -10.79
CA LYS A 122 -17.08 -4.12 -10.86
C LYS A 122 -16.17 -2.92 -11.08
N MET A 123 -15.07 -2.82 -10.34
CA MET A 123 -14.10 -1.73 -10.51
C MET A 123 -13.45 -1.75 -11.91
N LYS A 124 -13.19 -2.94 -12.47
CA LYS A 124 -12.66 -3.08 -13.83
C LYS A 124 -13.66 -2.56 -14.85
N GLU A 125 -14.94 -2.93 -14.73
CA GLU A 125 -15.99 -2.43 -15.62
C GLU A 125 -16.14 -0.91 -15.55
N GLU A 126 -16.16 -0.34 -14.33
CA GLU A 126 -16.21 1.11 -14.12
C GLU A 126 -15.00 1.82 -14.74
N PHE A 127 -13.80 1.27 -14.57
CA PHE A 127 -12.58 1.80 -15.18
C PHE A 127 -12.66 1.83 -16.70
N TRP A 128 -13.06 0.73 -17.34
CA TRP A 128 -13.18 0.69 -18.80
C TRP A 128 -14.28 1.61 -19.32
N LYS A 129 -15.42 1.71 -18.62
CA LYS A 129 -16.47 2.67 -18.96
C LYS A 129 -15.95 4.10 -18.94
N ASN A 130 -15.26 4.49 -17.87
CA ASN A 130 -14.68 5.83 -17.76
C ASN A 130 -13.61 6.08 -18.83
N TYR A 131 -12.77 5.09 -19.11
CA TYR A 131 -11.77 5.18 -20.17
C TYR A 131 -12.41 5.38 -21.55
N HIS A 132 -13.45 4.63 -21.88
CA HIS A 132 -14.17 4.77 -23.15
C HIS A 132 -14.92 6.10 -23.26
N ASN A 133 -15.55 6.57 -22.18
CA ASN A 133 -16.20 7.87 -22.16
C ASN A 133 -15.20 9.00 -22.40
N LEU A 134 -14.08 8.99 -21.69
CA LEU A 134 -13.02 9.98 -21.88
C LEU A 134 -12.45 9.94 -23.30
N TYR A 135 -12.25 8.74 -23.86
CA TYR A 135 -11.78 8.59 -25.22
C TYR A 135 -12.80 9.12 -26.25
N SER A 136 -14.09 8.85 -26.03
CA SER A 136 -15.18 9.37 -26.86
C SER A 136 -15.24 10.90 -26.81
N GLU A 137 -15.14 11.49 -25.62
CA GLU A 137 -15.12 12.95 -25.43
C GLU A 137 -13.94 13.59 -26.16
N ILE A 138 -12.74 13.00 -26.03
CA ILE A 138 -11.55 13.48 -26.75
C ILE A 138 -11.75 13.38 -28.27
N GLU A 139 -12.33 12.30 -28.77
CA GLU A 139 -12.56 12.12 -30.20
C GLU A 139 -13.65 13.06 -30.73
N GLU A 140 -14.71 13.29 -29.95
CA GLU A 140 -15.71 14.29 -30.26
C GLU A 140 -15.11 15.70 -30.32
N GLU A 141 -14.29 16.07 -29.34
CA GLU A 141 -13.60 17.36 -29.33
C GLU A 141 -12.66 17.52 -30.53
N LYS A 142 -11.90 16.48 -30.87
CA LYS A 142 -11.07 16.47 -32.09
C LYS A 142 -11.91 16.64 -33.34
N SER A 143 -13.04 15.93 -33.44
CA SER A 143 -13.94 16.04 -34.59
C SER A 143 -14.58 17.43 -34.70
N LYS A 144 -14.97 18.04 -33.57
CA LYS A 144 -15.52 19.40 -33.51
C LYS A 144 -14.46 20.42 -33.95
N LYS A 145 -13.22 20.28 -33.46
CA LYS A 145 -12.09 21.13 -33.86
C LYS A 145 -11.77 20.97 -35.35
N ALA A 146 -11.73 19.74 -35.86
CA ALA A 146 -11.47 19.47 -37.27
C ALA A 146 -12.55 20.07 -38.18
N LYS A 147 -13.83 19.95 -37.82
CA LYS A 147 -14.94 20.60 -38.52
C LYS A 147 -14.80 22.12 -38.52
N LEU A 148 -14.46 22.71 -37.36
CA LEU A 148 -14.27 24.15 -37.26
C LEU A 148 -13.14 24.65 -38.17
N ILE A 149 -12.03 23.90 -38.22
CA ILE A 149 -10.89 24.21 -39.09
C ILE A 149 -11.31 24.12 -40.55
N GLN A 150 -12.02 23.06 -40.94
CA GLN A 150 -12.49 22.84 -42.30
C GLN A 150 -13.41 23.97 -42.76
N ASP A 151 -14.39 24.36 -41.93
CA ASP A 151 -15.32 25.43 -42.28
C ASP A 151 -14.60 26.78 -42.50
N VAL A 152 -13.59 27.10 -41.70
CA VAL A 152 -12.80 28.33 -41.86
C VAL A 152 -11.93 28.26 -43.11
N ARG A 153 -11.37 27.08 -43.44
CA ARG A 153 -10.64 26.86 -44.71
C ARG A 153 -11.55 27.05 -45.92
N GLU A 154 -12.79 26.59 -45.85
CA GLU A 154 -13.79 26.80 -46.92
C GLU A 154 -14.14 28.27 -47.09
N TYR A 155 -14.26 29.02 -45.98
CA TYR A 155 -14.54 30.45 -46.01
C TYR A 155 -13.38 31.28 -46.59
N LEU A 156 -12.13 30.92 -46.27
CA LEU A 156 -10.94 31.65 -46.70
C LEU A 156 -10.39 31.20 -48.05
N GLY A 157 -10.63 29.93 -48.43
CA GLY A 157 -10.22 29.34 -49.71
C GLY A 157 -8.75 28.86 -49.78
N TYR A 158 -8.03 28.79 -48.66
CA TYR A 158 -6.65 28.28 -48.57
C TYR A 158 -6.38 27.61 -47.21
N ASP A 159 -5.36 26.75 -47.13
CA ASP A 159 -5.01 26.00 -45.92
C ASP A 159 -4.34 26.90 -44.87
N ILE A 160 -4.92 26.93 -43.66
CA ILE A 160 -4.44 27.71 -42.52
C ILE A 160 -4.42 26.83 -41.26
N GLU A 161 -3.46 27.10 -40.39
CA GLU A 161 -3.30 26.46 -39.09
C GLU A 161 -4.12 27.16 -37.99
N PRO A 162 -4.63 26.46 -36.97
CA PRO A 162 -5.49 27.04 -35.93
C PRO A 162 -4.84 28.13 -35.06
N ASN A 163 -3.50 28.19 -35.05
CA ASN A 163 -2.73 29.13 -34.22
C ASN A 163 -2.44 30.48 -34.92
N ASP A 164 -2.88 30.64 -36.18
CA ASP A 164 -2.64 31.86 -36.95
C ASP A 164 -3.65 32.96 -36.55
N PRO A 165 -3.23 34.22 -36.31
CA PRO A 165 -4.16 35.33 -36.03
C PRO A 165 -5.27 35.50 -37.09
N ARG A 166 -5.01 35.11 -38.34
CA ARG A 166 -6.02 35.16 -39.42
C ARG A 166 -7.20 34.20 -39.20
N PHE A 167 -6.95 33.08 -38.52
CA PHE A 167 -7.98 32.09 -38.18
C PHE A 167 -9.00 32.68 -37.19
N GLU A 168 -8.50 33.40 -36.18
CA GLU A 168 -9.34 34.06 -35.17
C GLU A 168 -10.23 35.15 -35.77
N GLU A 169 -9.68 35.96 -36.69
CA GLU A 169 -10.46 36.99 -37.40
C GLU A 169 -11.57 36.40 -38.28
N ALA A 170 -11.29 35.29 -38.97
CA ALA A 170 -12.26 34.60 -39.81
C ALA A 170 -13.37 33.93 -39.00
N LEU A 171 -13.02 33.33 -37.86
CA LEU A 171 -13.98 32.75 -36.93
C LEU A 171 -14.92 33.82 -36.35
N ALA A 172 -14.38 34.98 -35.95
CA ALA A 172 -15.18 36.08 -35.42
C ALA A 172 -16.19 36.61 -36.44
N LYS A 173 -15.81 36.71 -37.73
CA LYS A 173 -16.73 37.14 -38.80
C LYS A 173 -17.85 36.13 -39.01
N LYS A 174 -17.53 34.83 -39.05
CA LYS A 174 -18.52 33.75 -39.19
C LYS A 174 -19.50 33.73 -38.02
N ASP A 175 -19.02 33.94 -36.79
CA ASP A 175 -19.88 34.00 -35.61
C ASP A 175 -20.85 35.19 -35.62
N GLU A 176 -20.41 36.35 -36.10
CA GLU A 176 -21.29 37.52 -36.26
C GLU A 176 -22.35 37.29 -37.35
N GLU A 177 -21.97 36.70 -38.48
CA GLU A 177 -22.92 36.31 -39.54
C GLU A 177 -23.94 35.28 -39.04
N ALA A 178 -23.50 34.27 -38.29
CA ALA A 178 -24.37 33.26 -37.68
C ALA A 178 -25.32 33.87 -36.64
N LYS A 179 -24.85 34.82 -35.81
CA LYS A 179 -25.69 35.55 -34.83
C LYS A 179 -26.75 36.39 -35.53
N VAL A 180 -26.40 37.09 -36.61
CA VAL A 180 -27.35 37.88 -37.40
C VAL A 180 -28.39 36.97 -38.06
N ALA A 181 -27.96 35.85 -38.65
CA ALA A 181 -28.84 34.84 -39.23
C ALA A 181 -29.79 34.22 -38.19
N MET A 182 -29.29 33.86 -37.00
CA MET A 182 -30.11 33.33 -35.90
C MET A 182 -31.14 34.36 -35.42
N ARG A 183 -30.74 35.63 -35.30
CA ARG A 183 -31.67 36.72 -34.93
C ARG A 183 -32.74 36.94 -35.99
N ALA A 184 -32.39 36.81 -37.28
CA ALA A 184 -33.34 36.90 -38.39
C ALA A 184 -34.31 35.69 -38.40
N ALA A 185 -33.80 34.46 -38.27
CA ALA A 185 -34.61 33.25 -38.18
C ALA A 185 -35.56 33.28 -36.97
N ARG A 186 -35.09 33.76 -35.81
CA ARG A 186 -35.93 33.92 -34.61
C ARG A 186 -37.03 34.98 -34.80
N LYS A 187 -36.78 36.04 -35.58
CA LYS A 187 -37.81 37.03 -35.94
C LYS A 187 -38.83 36.43 -36.92
N LEU A 188 -38.37 35.68 -37.90
CA LEU A 188 -39.23 34.99 -38.88
C LEU A 188 -40.13 33.96 -38.20
N GLU A 189 -39.60 33.14 -37.29
CA GLU A 189 -40.40 32.14 -36.57
C GLU A 189 -41.45 32.78 -35.68
N LYS A 190 -41.13 33.91 -35.02
CA LYS A 190 -42.12 34.70 -34.29
C LYS A 190 -43.20 35.28 -35.19
N GLN A 191 -42.84 35.75 -36.40
CA GLN A 191 -43.81 36.23 -37.39
C GLN A 191 -44.69 35.09 -37.89
N ARG A 192 -44.12 33.89 -38.12
CA ARG A 192 -44.84 32.69 -38.52
C ARG A 192 -45.85 32.24 -37.46
N GLN A 193 -45.41 32.16 -36.20
CA GLN A 193 -46.28 31.86 -35.05
C GLN A 193 -47.41 32.89 -34.89
N HIS A 194 -47.11 34.18 -35.11
CA HIS A 194 -48.12 35.25 -35.04
C HIS A 194 -49.13 35.18 -36.18
N MET A 195 -48.69 34.90 -37.41
CA MET A 195 -49.60 34.72 -38.56
C MET A 195 -50.47 33.47 -38.41
N GLU A 196 -49.92 32.38 -37.90
CA GLU A 196 -50.66 31.15 -37.61
C GLU A 196 -51.73 31.37 -36.53
N MET A 197 -51.40 32.10 -35.46
CA MET A 197 -52.37 32.51 -34.44
C MET A 197 -53.49 33.40 -35.00
N LEU A 198 -53.17 34.35 -35.88
CA LEU A 198 -54.18 35.19 -36.54
C LEU A 198 -55.07 34.38 -37.50
N GLN A 199 -54.50 33.44 -38.25
CA GLN A 199 -55.26 32.56 -39.14
C GLN A 199 -56.20 31.64 -38.36
N ALA A 200 -55.76 31.09 -37.22
CA ALA A 200 -56.61 30.32 -36.32
C ALA A 200 -57.80 31.17 -35.81
N LEU A 201 -57.53 32.41 -35.38
CA LEU A 201 -58.56 33.31 -34.86
C LEU A 201 -59.56 33.78 -35.95
N VAL A 202 -59.10 33.97 -37.19
CA VAL A 202 -59.96 34.25 -38.36
C VAL A 202 -60.80 33.02 -38.72
N SER A 203 -60.23 31.81 -38.66
CA SER A 203 -60.98 30.58 -38.90
C SER A 203 -62.07 30.37 -37.84
N GLU A 204 -61.76 30.64 -36.56
CA GLU A 204 -62.75 30.62 -35.47
C GLU A 204 -63.83 31.71 -35.62
N ALA A 205 -63.48 32.89 -36.15
CA ALA A 205 -64.46 33.94 -36.43
C ALA A 205 -65.39 33.57 -37.59
N LEU A 206 -64.86 32.95 -38.66
CA LEU A 206 -65.67 32.45 -39.79
C LEU A 206 -66.56 31.27 -39.38
N GLU A 207 -66.10 30.42 -38.46
CA GLU A 207 -66.93 29.36 -37.86
C GLU A 207 -68.08 29.98 -37.03
N LYS A 208 -67.79 31.04 -36.27
CA LYS A 208 -68.81 31.79 -35.51
C LYS A 208 -69.82 32.49 -36.43
N GLU A 209 -69.39 33.10 -37.54
CA GLU A 209 -70.32 33.72 -38.51
C GLU A 209 -71.16 32.70 -39.30
N LYS A 210 -70.60 31.53 -39.62
CA LYS A 210 -71.38 30.42 -40.20
C LYS A 210 -72.41 29.85 -39.22
N SER A 211 -72.14 29.90 -37.91
CA SER A 211 -73.09 29.47 -36.88
C SER A 211 -74.21 30.49 -36.63
N THR A 212 -73.98 31.79 -36.84
CA THR A 212 -75.02 32.84 -36.72
C THR A 212 -75.86 33.00 -38.00
N ALA A 213 -75.31 32.71 -39.19
CA ALA A 213 -76.07 32.69 -40.44
C ALA A 213 -76.96 31.42 -40.64
N LYS A 214 -76.76 30.37 -39.85
CA LYS A 214 -77.58 29.14 -39.87
C LYS A 214 -78.74 29.15 -38.87
N GLN A 215 -78.96 30.27 -38.18
CA GLN A 215 -79.99 30.45 -37.16
C GLN A 215 -81.09 31.44 -37.60
N THR A 216 -81.39 31.55 -38.91
CA THR A 216 -82.57 32.27 -39.42
C THR A 216 -83.22 31.59 -40.64
N ASP A 217 -83.17 30.26 -40.74
CA ASP A 217 -84.06 29.53 -41.66
C ASP A 217 -84.35 28.12 -41.11
N GLY A 218 -85.61 27.87 -40.72
CA GLY A 218 -86.04 26.58 -40.14
C GLY A 218 -86.88 26.70 -38.87
N LYS A 219 -88.06 27.34 -38.97
CA LYS A 219 -89.17 27.18 -38.01
C LYS A 219 -90.36 26.53 -38.71
N LYS A 220 -90.93 25.53 -38.02
CA LYS A 220 -92.17 24.74 -38.25
C LYS A 220 -91.91 23.29 -38.64
N ASP A 221 -92.56 22.27 -38.10
CA ASP A 221 -93.46 22.04 -36.96
C ASP A 221 -93.42 20.50 -36.79
N ASP A 222 -93.51 19.97 -35.57
CA ASP A 222 -94.54 18.99 -35.21
C ASP A 222 -94.31 18.35 -33.82
N ASN A 223 -95.46 18.17 -33.19
CA ASN A 223 -95.75 17.78 -31.83
C ASN A 223 -96.16 16.29 -31.82
N SER A 224 -95.66 15.47 -30.89
CA SER A 224 -96.42 14.38 -30.25
C SER A 224 -95.60 13.55 -29.25
N ASP A 225 -96.03 13.67 -27.99
CA ASP A 225 -96.25 12.69 -26.92
C ASP A 225 -95.54 11.32 -26.80
N SER A 226 -95.30 11.00 -25.51
CA SER A 226 -95.32 9.70 -24.77
C SER A 226 -94.01 9.40 -24.02
N THR A 227 -93.95 9.60 -22.69
CA THR A 227 -94.22 8.58 -21.62
C THR A 227 -93.54 7.25 -21.93
N THR A 228 -92.53 6.75 -21.20
CA THR A 228 -92.61 6.19 -19.83
C THR A 228 -91.23 5.71 -19.36
N SER A 229 -90.89 6.02 -18.10
CA SER A 229 -90.24 5.20 -17.06
C SER A 229 -89.24 4.05 -17.38
N THR A 230 -88.17 3.98 -16.57
CA THR A 230 -87.74 2.81 -15.74
C THR A 230 -86.24 2.49 -15.80
N SER A 231 -85.59 2.65 -14.63
CA SER A 231 -84.51 1.88 -13.96
C SER A 231 -83.34 1.30 -14.79
N GLN A 232 -82.08 1.29 -14.36
CA GLN A 232 -81.41 1.28 -13.05
C GLN A 232 -80.04 1.97 -13.17
#